data_AF-A0A0B6YRM6-F1
#
_entry.id   AF-A0A0B6YRM6-F1
#
_cell.length_a   1.000
_cell.length_b   1.000
_cell.length_c   1.000
_cell.angle_alpha   90.00
_cell.angle_beta   90.00
_cell.angle_gamma   90.00
#
_symmetry.space_group_name_H-M   'P 1'
#
loop_
_entity.id
_entity.type
_entity.pdbx_description
1 polymer ?
#
loop_
_entity_poly.entity_id
_entity_poly.type
_entity_poly.pdbx_seq_one_letter_code
_entity_poly.pdbx_strand_id
1 'polypeptide(L)'
;MDTKKSFIRISDDDKGYSLDQFCVPKHYEQDLDHVLIPAGLIHDRTERLARDIVADFGSEAIVGLCILKGGYKFFTDLLDKIQVLNRNSGQSVQLAVDFIRLKSYVRVNGKIVQVGMKCHPSMLWLSVFHCSSFQ
;
A
#
# COMPACT_ATOMS: atom_id res chain seq x y z
N MET A 1 4.27 5.82 27.24
CA MET A 1 4.13 4.36 27.06
C MET A 1 4.55 4.06 25.64
N ASP A 2 5.70 3.43 25.44
CA ASP A 2 6.15 3.00 24.12
C ASP A 2 5.30 1.81 23.66
N THR A 3 4.19 2.10 23.00
CA THR A 3 3.37 1.07 22.36
C THR A 3 4.21 0.50 21.22
N LYS A 4 4.81 -0.68 21.45
CA LYS A 4 5.64 -1.40 20.49
C LYS A 4 4.83 -1.65 19.21
N LYS A 5 4.98 -0.78 18.20
CA LYS A 5 4.33 -0.93 16.89
C LYS A 5 4.73 -2.27 16.30
N SER A 6 3.77 -3.18 16.20
CA SER A 6 3.98 -4.49 15.58
C SER A 6 4.04 -4.31 14.07
N PHE A 7 5.06 -4.88 13.44
CA PHE A 7 5.19 -4.95 11.99
C PHE A 7 5.47 -6.40 11.58
N ILE A 8 5.09 -6.75 10.36
CA ILE A 8 5.43 -8.05 9.78
C ILE A 8 6.88 -7.95 9.29
N ARG A 9 7.77 -8.78 9.83
CA ARG A 9 9.18 -8.83 9.43
C ARG A 9 9.34 -9.87 8.33
N ILE A 10 9.69 -9.41 7.14
CA ILE A 10 10.10 -10.25 6.01
C ILE A 10 11.63 -10.33 6.06
N SER A 11 12.19 -11.54 5.98
CA SER A 11 13.65 -11.74 5.98
C SER A 11 14.20 -11.50 4.58
N ASP A 12 15.46 -11.09 4.48
CA ASP A 12 16.13 -10.94 3.17
C ASP A 12 16.31 -12.30 2.46
N ASP A 13 16.34 -13.39 3.22
CA ASP A 13 16.40 -14.77 2.72
C ASP A 13 15.03 -15.35 2.32
N ASP A 14 13.94 -14.57 2.47
CA ASP A 14 12.60 -15.01 2.11
C ASP A 14 12.46 -15.10 0.58
N LYS A 15 12.12 -16.29 0.09
CA LYS A 15 11.99 -16.57 -1.34
C LYS A 15 10.58 -16.29 -1.87
N GLY A 16 9.65 -15.91 -1.00
CA GLY A 16 8.23 -15.75 -1.35
C GLY A 16 7.58 -17.08 -1.73
N TYR A 17 6.49 -16.98 -2.49
CA TYR A 17 5.65 -18.10 -2.87
C TYR A 17 5.61 -18.26 -4.39
N SER A 18 5.58 -19.52 -4.83
CA SER A 18 5.48 -19.86 -6.24
C SER A 18 4.14 -19.40 -6.83
N LEU A 19 4.15 -18.97 -8.10
CA LEU A 19 2.97 -18.41 -8.79
C LEU A 19 1.86 -19.45 -8.97
N ASP A 20 2.21 -20.73 -9.08
CA ASP A 20 1.26 -21.86 -9.24
C ASP A 20 0.35 -22.08 -8.02
N GLN A 21 0.72 -21.53 -6.85
CA GLN A 21 -0.09 -21.56 -5.64
C GLN A 21 -1.20 -20.49 -5.63
N PHE A 22 -1.20 -19.58 -6.61
CA PHE A 22 -2.10 -18.42 -6.64
C PHE A 22 -2.80 -18.26 -7.99
N CYS A 23 -3.94 -17.55 -7.95
CA CYS A 23 -4.65 -17.14 -9.17
C CYS A 23 -4.02 -15.86 -9.72
N VAL A 24 -3.01 -16.00 -10.57
CA VAL A 24 -2.33 -14.87 -11.24
C VAL A 24 -2.97 -14.60 -12.61
N PRO A 25 -3.16 -13.34 -13.04
CA PRO A 25 -3.66 -13.05 -14.38
C PRO A 25 -2.69 -13.56 -15.46
N LYS A 26 -3.22 -14.29 -16.45
CA LYS A 26 -2.43 -14.95 -17.49
C LYS A 26 -1.45 -14.04 -18.24
N HIS A 27 -1.82 -12.78 -18.45
CA HIS A 27 -0.98 -11.82 -19.16
C HIS A 27 0.21 -11.31 -18.35
N TYR A 28 0.33 -11.68 -17.07
CA TYR A 28 1.49 -11.37 -16.24
C TYR A 28 2.32 -12.60 -15.89
N GLU A 29 1.89 -13.82 -16.22
CA GLU A 29 2.61 -15.05 -15.81
C GLU A 29 4.09 -15.08 -16.26
N GLN A 30 4.42 -14.39 -17.35
CA GLN A 30 5.79 -14.31 -17.88
C GLN A 30 6.62 -13.15 -17.29
N ASP A 31 5.98 -12.19 -16.63
CA ASP A 31 6.61 -10.97 -16.12
C ASP A 31 6.90 -11.03 -14.60
N LEU A 32 6.46 -12.10 -13.94
CA LEU A 32 6.54 -12.29 -12.49
C LEU A 32 7.45 -13.46 -12.15
N ASP A 33 8.26 -13.31 -11.10
CA ASP A 33 9.07 -14.41 -10.58
C ASP A 33 8.33 -15.21 -9.52
N HIS A 34 7.80 -14.52 -8.51
CA HIS A 34 7.14 -15.11 -7.34
C HIS A 34 6.26 -14.07 -6.63
N VAL A 35 5.31 -14.54 -5.82
CA VAL A 35 4.51 -13.69 -4.91
C VAL A 35 5.35 -13.40 -3.66
N LEU A 36 5.62 -12.13 -3.34
CA LEU A 36 6.35 -11.80 -2.11
C LEU A 36 5.42 -11.79 -0.88
N ILE A 37 4.24 -11.17 -1.02
CA ILE A 37 3.24 -11.06 0.06
C ILE A 37 1.86 -11.44 -0.51
N PRO A 38 1.17 -12.45 0.03
CA PRO A 38 -0.17 -12.77 -0.41
C PRO A 38 -1.14 -11.61 -0.18
N ALA A 39 -2.08 -11.39 -1.10
CA ALA A 39 -3.08 -10.34 -0.96
C ALA A 39 -3.89 -10.47 0.35
N GLY A 40 -4.20 -11.69 0.79
CA GLY A 40 -4.89 -11.94 2.07
C GLY A 40 -4.11 -11.37 3.26
N LEU A 41 -2.79 -11.60 3.32
CA LEU A 41 -1.94 -11.10 4.39
C LEU A 41 -1.90 -9.57 4.45
N ILE A 42 -1.98 -8.91 3.29
CA ILE A 42 -2.08 -7.44 3.20
C ILE A 42 -3.43 -6.97 3.76
N HIS A 43 -4.54 -7.63 3.44
CA HIS A 43 -5.85 -7.26 3.97
C HIS A 43 -5.92 -7.44 5.49
N ASP A 44 -5.40 -8.55 6.01
CA ASP A 44 -5.37 -8.83 7.45
C ASP A 44 -4.55 -7.76 8.20
N ARG A 45 -3.39 -7.40 7.65
CA ARG A 45 -2.55 -6.35 8.24
C ARG A 45 -3.18 -4.97 8.12
N THR A 46 -3.81 -4.65 6.99
CA THR A 46 -4.54 -3.39 6.78
C THR A 46 -5.70 -3.26 7.76
N GLU A 47 -6.42 -4.35 8.04
CA GLU A 47 -7.49 -4.33 9.05
C GLU A 47 -6.94 -4.05 10.45
N ARG A 48 -5.81 -4.67 10.83
CA ARG A 48 -5.18 -4.36 12.11
C ARG A 48 -4.74 -2.89 12.18
N LEU A 49 -4.14 -2.38 11.12
CA LEU A 49 -3.75 -0.97 11.02
C LEU A 49 -4.94 -0.02 11.16
N ALA A 50 -6.08 -0.33 10.55
CA ALA A 50 -7.30 0.45 10.70
C ALA A 50 -7.77 0.53 12.16
N ARG A 51 -7.74 -0.59 12.89
CA ARG A 51 -8.09 -0.64 14.31
C ARG A 51 -7.13 0.18 15.17
N ASP A 52 -5.83 0.06 14.90
CA ASP A 52 -4.80 0.83 15.61
C ASP A 52 -5.01 2.34 15.38
N ILE A 53 -5.29 2.77 14.14
CA ILE A 53 -5.58 4.19 13.81
C ILE A 53 -6.84 4.67 14.54
N VAL A 54 -7.96 3.95 14.44
CA VAL A 54 -9.22 4.38 15.10
C VAL A 54 -9.04 4.45 16.62
N ALA A 55 -8.31 3.51 17.21
CA ALA A 55 -8.02 3.53 18.65
C ALA A 55 -7.14 4.72 19.07
N ASP A 56 -6.14 5.08 18.25
CA ASP A 56 -5.22 6.18 18.54
C ASP A 56 -5.90 7.55 18.39
N PHE A 57 -6.78 7.74 17.40
CA PHE A 57 -7.46 9.02 17.14
C PHE A 57 -8.79 9.20 17.92
N GLY A 58 -9.37 8.12 18.44
CA GLY A 58 -10.59 8.18 19.25
C GLY A 58 -11.78 8.75 18.49
N SER A 59 -12.26 9.94 18.88
CA SER A 59 -13.40 10.62 18.26
C SER A 59 -13.02 11.88 17.46
N GLU A 60 -11.72 12.13 17.26
CA GLU A 60 -11.25 13.30 16.52
C GLU A 60 -11.45 13.11 15.01
N ALA A 61 -11.67 14.20 14.29
CA ALA A 61 -11.79 14.15 12.83
C ALA A 61 -10.42 13.82 12.19
N ILE A 62 -10.40 12.87 11.26
CA ILE A 62 -9.20 12.39 10.57
C ILE A 62 -9.22 12.88 9.12
N VAL A 63 -8.09 13.40 8.64
CA VAL A 63 -7.87 13.70 7.22
C VAL A 63 -6.84 12.71 6.66
N GLY A 64 -7.27 11.84 5.74
CA GLY A 64 -6.41 10.89 5.04
C GLY A 64 -5.81 11.49 3.77
N LEU A 65 -4.48 11.56 3.68
CA LEU A 65 -3.76 12.06 2.51
C LEU A 65 -3.17 10.91 1.69
N CYS A 66 -3.69 10.68 0.48
CA CYS A 66 -3.24 9.60 -0.40
C CYS A 66 -2.17 10.09 -1.38
N ILE A 67 -1.03 9.39 -1.41
CA ILE A 67 0.05 9.64 -2.37
C ILE A 67 -0.17 8.81 -3.64
N LEU A 68 -0.44 9.50 -4.75
CA LEU A 68 -0.68 8.88 -6.05
C LEU A 68 0.63 8.60 -6.82
N LYS A 69 0.69 7.56 -7.65
CA LYS A 69 -0.41 6.61 -7.96
C LYS A 69 -0.40 5.34 -7.09
N GLY A 70 0.78 4.93 -6.60
CA GLY A 70 0.98 3.63 -5.95
C GLY A 70 0.22 3.43 -4.64
N GLY A 71 -0.10 4.51 -3.92
CA GLY A 71 -0.82 4.42 -2.65
C GLY A 71 -2.33 4.19 -2.79
N TYR A 72 -2.91 4.33 -3.99
CA TYR A 72 -4.37 4.34 -4.17
C TYR A 72 -5.05 3.08 -3.64
N LYS A 73 -4.58 1.89 -4.04
CA LYS A 73 -5.21 0.61 -3.64
C LYS A 73 -5.18 0.42 -2.13
N PHE A 74 -4.00 0.54 -1.52
CA PHE A 74 -3.84 0.43 -0.08
C PHE A 74 -4.69 1.46 0.69
N PHE A 75 -4.73 2.69 0.19
CA PHE A 75 -5.51 3.76 0.82
C PHE A 75 -7.01 3.45 0.78
N THR A 76 -7.54 3.03 -0.37
CA THR A 76 -8.95 2.59 -0.49
C THR A 76 -9.25 1.44 0.46
N ASP A 77 -8.42 0.39 0.47
CA ASP A 77 -8.61 -0.78 1.35
C ASP A 77 -8.60 -0.36 2.84
N LEU A 78 -7.72 0.56 3.22
CA LEU A 78 -7.63 1.09 4.58
C LEU A 78 -8.88 1.91 4.97
N LEU A 79 -9.33 2.82 4.09
CA LEU A 79 -10.53 3.61 4.34
C LEU A 79 -11.77 2.73 4.50
N ASP A 80 -11.90 1.70 3.66
CA ASP A 80 -13.02 0.75 3.74
C ASP A 80 -13.02 0.04 5.10
N LYS A 81 -11.85 -0.40 5.58
CA LYS A 81 -11.72 -1.01 6.91
C LYS A 81 -12.07 -0.03 8.04
N ILE A 82 -11.63 1.23 7.96
CA ILE A 82 -11.97 2.28 8.94
C ILE A 82 -13.48 2.56 8.92
N GLN A 83 -14.10 2.65 7.75
CA GLN A 83 -15.54 2.87 7.63
C GLN A 83 -16.36 1.72 8.21
N VAL A 84 -15.94 0.48 7.97
CA VAL A 84 -16.57 -0.71 8.57
C VAL A 84 -16.48 -0.66 10.10
N LEU A 85 -15.32 -0.26 10.65
CA LEU A 85 -15.18 -0.08 12.09
C LEU A 85 -16.11 1.02 12.62
N ASN A 86 -16.13 2.19 11.98
CA ASN A 86 -16.98 3.32 12.38
C ASN A 86 -18.48 3.02 12.37
N ARG A 87 -18.95 2.16 11.45
CA ARG A 87 -20.37 1.74 11.40
C ARG A 87 -20.73 0.75 12.51
N ASN A 88 -19.76 -0.07 12.91
CA ASN A 88 -19.96 -1.14 13.89
C ASN A 88 -19.64 -0.68 15.33
N SER A 89 -18.86 0.39 15.50
CA SER A 89 -18.63 1.04 16.78
C SER A 89 -19.69 2.11 17.04
N GLY A 90 -20.12 2.24 18.30
CA GLY A 90 -20.98 3.36 18.73
C GLY A 90 -20.28 4.74 18.69
N GLN A 91 -19.01 4.80 18.29
CA GLN A 91 -18.25 6.03 18.07
C GLN A 91 -18.09 6.27 16.57
N SER A 92 -18.44 7.47 16.11
CA SER A 92 -18.32 7.90 14.72
C SER A 92 -17.12 8.83 14.55
N VAL A 93 -16.10 8.37 13.82
CA VAL A 93 -14.97 9.21 13.41
C VAL A 93 -15.29 9.89 12.07
N GLN A 94 -15.18 11.22 12.01
CA GLN A 94 -15.30 11.95 10.76
C GLN A 94 -14.03 11.75 9.93
N LEU A 95 -14.19 11.39 8.66
CA LEU A 95 -13.08 11.06 7.76
C LEU A 95 -13.17 11.91 6.49
N ALA A 96 -12.16 12.76 6.29
CA ALA A 96 -11.96 13.51 5.04
C ALA A 96 -10.77 12.92 4.28
N VAL A 97 -10.74 13.09 2.95
CA VAL A 97 -9.69 12.52 2.10
C VAL A 97 -9.15 13.55 1.13
N ASP A 98 -7.84 13.53 0.88
CA ASP A 98 -7.16 14.37 -0.11
C ASP A 98 -6.09 13.56 -0.85
N PHE A 99 -5.72 14.01 -2.06
CA PHE A 99 -4.84 13.29 -2.97
C PHE A 99 -3.71 14.18 -3.46
N ILE A 100 -2.47 13.71 -3.27
CA ILE A 100 -1.27 14.40 -3.74
C ILE A 100 -0.46 13.55 -4.71
N ARG A 101 0.17 14.19 -5.67
CA ARG A 101 1.11 13.56 -6.60
C ARG A 101 2.51 14.14 -6.39
N LEU A 102 3.42 13.30 -5.93
CA LEU A 102 4.81 13.69 -5.77
C LEU A 102 5.56 13.60 -7.10
N LYS A 103 6.48 14.55 -7.30
CA LYS A 103 7.42 14.56 -8.42
C LYS A 103 8.80 14.85 -7.86
N SER A 104 9.74 13.96 -8.11
CA SER A 104 11.15 14.20 -7.77
C SER A 104 11.81 14.99 -8.90
N TYR A 105 12.70 15.90 -8.54
CA TYR A 105 13.42 16.74 -9.48
C TYR A 105 14.90 16.75 -9.14
N VAL A 106 15.75 16.74 -10.16
CA VAL A 106 17.20 16.90 -10.02
C VAL A 106 17.64 18.11 -10.81
N ARG A 107 18.63 18.83 -10.29
CA ARG A 107 19.25 19.95 -11.00
C ARG A 107 20.49 19.44 -11.74
N VAL A 108 20.47 19.52 -13.07
CA VAL A 108 21.60 19.15 -13.94
C VAL A 108 21.92 20.35 -14.82
N ASN A 109 23.17 20.85 -14.76
CA ASN A 109 23.65 21.97 -15.57
C ASN A 109 22.73 23.21 -15.53
N GLY A 110 22.27 23.58 -14.33
CA GLY A 110 21.37 24.73 -14.14
C GLY A 110 19.91 24.51 -14.55
N LYS A 111 19.56 23.36 -15.13
CA LYS A 111 18.19 22.99 -15.50
C LYS A 111 17.57 22.04 -14.48
N ILE A 112 16.30 22.25 -14.17
CA ILE A 112 15.51 21.35 -13.32
C ILE A 112 14.92 20.27 -14.23
N VAL A 113 15.28 19.01 -13.97
CA VAL A 113 14.80 17.84 -14.71
C VAL A 113 13.96 16.99 -13.77
N GLN A 114 12.78 16.57 -14.22
CA GLN A 114 11.93 15.66 -13.44
C GLN A 114 12.54 14.26 -13.45
N VAL A 115 12.88 13.74 -12.28
CA VAL A 115 13.30 12.34 -12.08
C VAL A 115 12.03 11.56 -11.73
N GLY A 116 11.50 10.82 -12.70
CA GLY A 116 10.33 9.97 -12.49
C GLY A 116 10.69 8.51 -12.63
N MET A 117 10.28 7.69 -11.67
CA MET A 117 10.10 6.26 -11.90
C MET A 117 8.92 6.11 -12.88
N LYS A 118 9.19 5.63 -14.10
CA LYS A 118 8.11 5.31 -15.06
C LYS A 118 7.41 4.03 -14.57
N CYS A 119 6.40 4.15 -13.70
CA CYS A 119 5.52 3.01 -13.41
C CYS A 119 4.50 2.88 -14.53
N HIS A 120 4.52 1.73 -15.21
CA HIS A 120 3.52 1.36 -16.21
C HIS A 120 2.14 1.22 -15.53
N PRO A 121 1.02 1.67 -16.14
CA PRO A 121 -0.31 1.62 -15.52
C PRO A 121 -0.79 0.21 -15.15
N SER A 122 -0.28 -0.84 -15.80
CA SER A 122 -0.50 -2.26 -15.44
C SER A 122 0.12 -2.65 -14.10
N MET A 123 1.15 -1.92 -13.65
CA MET A 123 1.97 -2.27 -12.49
C MET A 123 1.36 -1.81 -11.15
N LEU A 124 0.22 -1.09 -11.18
CA LEU A 124 -0.50 -0.64 -9.97
C LEU A 124 -1.14 -1.80 -9.19
N TRP A 125 -1.31 -2.96 -9.81
CA TRP A 125 -1.78 -4.19 -9.15
C TRP A 125 -0.64 -5.03 -8.55
N LEU A 126 0.60 -4.60 -8.79
CA LEU A 126 1.79 -5.42 -8.77
C LEU A 126 2.75 -5.04 -7.63
N SER A 127 2.29 -4.22 -6.67
CA SER A 127 3.05 -3.66 -5.54
C SER A 127 3.69 -4.68 -4.60
N VAL A 128 3.64 -5.97 -4.95
CA VAL A 128 3.90 -7.12 -4.11
C VAL A 128 4.59 -8.27 -4.86
N PHE A 129 4.95 -8.06 -6.13
CA PHE A 129 5.66 -9.04 -6.91
C PHE A 129 7.00 -8.49 -7.35
N HIS A 130 8.02 -9.34 -7.29
CA HIS A 130 9.31 -9.03 -7.88
C HIS A 130 9.18 -9.20 -9.40
N CYS A 131 9.55 -8.16 -10.14
CA CYS A 131 9.56 -8.15 -11.61
C CYS A 131 11.02 -8.22 -12.06
N SER A 132 11.42 -9.32 -12.69
CA SER A 132 12.80 -9.59 -13.14
C SER A 132 13.26 -8.76 -14.35
N SER A 133 12.40 -7.87 -14.88
CA SER A 133 12.71 -7.05 -16.06
C SER A 133 13.27 -5.65 -15.75
N PHE A 134 13.75 -5.40 -14.53
CA PHE A 134 14.42 -4.15 -14.16
C PHE A 134 15.95 -4.34 -14.13
N GLN A 135 16.53 -4.58 -15.30
CA GLN A 135 17.98 -4.49 -15.53
C GLN A 135 18.25 -3.63 -16.77
#